data_AF-A0A349KU37-F1
#
_entry.id   AF-A0A349KU37-F1
#
_cell.length_a   1.000
_cell.length_b   1.000
_cell.length_c   1.000
_cell.angle_alpha   90.00
_cell.angle_beta   90.00
_cell.angle_gamma   90.00
#
_symmetry.space_group_name_H-M   'P 1'
#
loop_
_entity.id
_entity.type
_entity.pdbx_description
1 polymer ?
#
loop_
_entity_poly.entity_id
_entity_poly.type
_entity_poly.pdbx_seq_one_letter_code
_entity_poly.pdbx_strand_id
1 'polypeptide(L)'
;VVAKLRLGAYTELFAQAFGKDALAAPDAAFANILKALQAFQLEDPSFHPYTSKFDLYAGNKIGGAFTPAEARGLKLFSDPNTANCASCHYQGAGLNGSSGLFTDFSYEAIGVPRNPAIAANLDPDYFDMGLCGPNRKDHLPATAGAANKFCGLFKAPGLRNVATRKAFFHNGALRTLEQTIRFYNTRDTMPELWYPTVGGVAKAIPDAGFPTYGLITTQYTGGTVQKYNDLPAPYRANIDTQMPLDGRKPGATPPMSEAQIGDLLCFLNTLTDGYQATAPTSGACAN
;
A
#
# COMPACT_ATOMS: atom_id res chain seq x y z
N VAL A 1 29.50 -2.39 9.66
CA VAL A 1 29.23 -1.16 8.86
C VAL A 1 30.36 -0.16 8.97
N VAL A 2 30.66 0.36 10.17
CA VAL A 2 31.73 1.37 10.38
C VAL A 2 33.09 0.96 9.80
N ALA A 3 33.49 -0.30 9.96
CA ALA A 3 34.73 -0.81 9.36
C ALA A 3 34.75 -0.70 7.82
N LYS A 4 33.61 -0.92 7.14
CA LYS A 4 33.50 -0.72 5.69
C LYS A 4 33.60 0.75 5.32
N LEU A 5 32.99 1.64 6.10
CA LEU A 5 33.05 3.09 5.86
C LEU A 5 34.49 3.60 5.99
N ARG A 6 35.24 3.18 7.01
CA ARG A 6 36.66 3.55 7.22
C ARG A 6 37.59 3.20 6.05
N LEU A 7 37.24 2.17 5.28
CA LEU A 7 38.02 1.71 4.12
C LEU A 7 37.41 2.18 2.79
N GLY A 8 36.30 2.91 2.85
CA GLY A 8 35.54 3.35 1.69
C GLY A 8 35.99 4.71 1.17
N ALA A 9 35.66 4.98 -0.10
CA ALA A 9 35.96 6.25 -0.77
C ALA A 9 35.30 7.47 -0.09
N TYR A 10 34.29 7.28 0.75
CA TYR A 10 33.55 8.36 1.43
C TYR A 10 34.18 8.81 2.76
N THR A 11 35.31 8.23 3.17
CA THR A 11 35.94 8.51 4.48
C THR A 11 36.24 9.99 4.68
N GLU A 12 36.83 10.64 3.67
CA GLU A 12 37.20 12.06 3.74
C GLU A 12 35.96 12.96 3.79
N LEU A 13 34.94 12.69 2.97
CA LEU A 13 33.67 13.42 2.99
C LEU A 13 32.96 13.27 4.33
N PHE A 14 33.00 12.08 4.93
CA PHE A 14 32.41 11.83 6.24
C PHE A 14 33.14 12.60 7.35
N ALA A 15 34.48 12.66 7.30
CA ALA A 15 35.28 13.46 8.21
C ALA A 15 35.06 14.98 8.04
N GLN A 16 34.82 15.45 6.82
CA GLN A 16 34.45 16.85 6.58
C GLN A 16 33.10 17.20 7.22
N ALA A 17 32.10 16.32 7.12
CA ALA A 17 30.77 16.57 7.66
C ALA A 17 30.67 16.44 9.19
N PHE A 18 31.36 15.46 9.79
CA PHE A 18 31.20 15.11 11.20
C PHE A 18 32.47 15.29 12.06
N GLY A 19 33.57 15.74 11.45
CA GLY A 19 34.87 15.95 12.09
C GLY A 19 35.86 14.81 11.85
N LYS A 20 37.16 15.11 11.97
CA LYS A 20 38.27 14.18 11.72
C LYS A 20 38.19 12.86 12.52
N ASP A 21 37.60 12.91 13.72
CA ASP A 21 37.49 11.78 14.63
C ASP A 21 36.11 11.10 14.55
N ALA A 22 35.28 11.45 13.58
CA ALA A 22 33.90 10.95 13.44
C ALA A 22 33.79 9.42 13.29
N LEU A 23 34.89 8.76 12.93
CA LEU A 23 34.98 7.31 12.79
C LEU A 23 35.71 6.63 13.95
N ALA A 24 36.16 7.36 14.97
CA ALA A 24 36.96 6.81 16.07
C ALA A 24 36.11 5.88 16.98
N ALA A 25 34.94 6.36 17.40
CA ALA A 25 34.01 5.60 18.24
C ALA A 25 32.92 4.93 17.38
N PRO A 26 32.81 3.57 17.34
CA PRO A 26 31.89 2.87 16.45
C PRO A 26 30.42 3.27 16.58
N ASP A 27 29.90 3.43 17.80
CA ASP A 27 28.49 3.76 17.99
C ASP A 27 28.16 5.19 17.54
N ALA A 28 29.03 6.15 17.89
CA ALA A 28 28.90 7.53 17.42
C ALA A 28 29.04 7.63 15.89
N ALA A 29 29.98 6.88 15.31
CA ALA A 29 30.16 6.79 13.86
C ALA A 29 28.91 6.23 13.19
N PHE A 30 28.31 5.17 13.75
CA PHE A 30 27.07 4.59 13.24
C PHE A 30 25.90 5.58 13.34
N ALA A 31 25.77 6.30 14.46
CA ALA A 31 24.77 7.35 14.61
C ALA A 31 24.95 8.47 13.56
N ASN A 32 26.19 8.87 13.26
CA ASN A 32 26.47 9.86 12.22
C ASN A 32 26.14 9.34 10.80
N ILE A 33 26.32 8.04 10.53
CA ILE A 33 25.84 7.42 9.28
C ILE A 33 24.33 7.57 9.17
N LEU A 34 23.59 7.31 10.24
CA LEU A 34 22.13 7.48 10.26
C LEU A 34 21.73 8.95 10.05
N LYS A 35 22.44 9.91 10.65
CA LYS A 35 22.21 11.35 10.42
C LYS A 35 22.44 11.75 8.96
N ALA A 36 23.50 11.25 8.33
CA ALA A 36 23.77 11.53 6.92
C ALA A 36 22.65 10.99 6.01
N LEU A 37 22.19 9.77 6.27
CA LEU A 37 21.06 9.19 5.55
C LEU A 37 19.76 9.98 5.78
N GLN A 38 19.49 10.38 7.03
CA GLN A 38 18.34 11.22 7.36
C GLN A 38 18.39 12.56 6.63
N ALA A 39 19.53 13.26 6.65
CA ALA A 39 19.71 14.53 5.94
C ALA A 39 19.45 14.36 4.43
N PHE A 40 20.01 13.31 3.81
CA PHE A 40 19.73 12.99 2.42
C PHE A 40 18.24 12.78 2.14
N GLN A 41 17.54 11.99 2.96
CA GLN A 41 16.12 11.69 2.79
C GLN A 41 15.19 12.89 3.05
N LEU A 42 15.63 13.87 3.84
CA LEU A 42 14.84 15.06 4.19
C LEU A 42 15.15 16.25 3.29
N GLU A 43 16.42 16.47 2.94
CA GLU A 43 16.88 17.72 2.34
C GLU A 43 17.12 17.60 0.83
N ASP A 44 17.47 16.41 0.32
CA ASP A 44 17.75 16.24 -1.09
C ASP A 44 16.45 16.27 -1.91
N PRO A 45 16.28 17.23 -2.84
CA PRO A 45 15.06 17.36 -3.65
C PRO A 45 14.72 16.11 -4.47
N SER A 46 15.69 15.23 -4.75
CA SER A 46 15.43 13.98 -5.45
C SER A 46 14.55 13.00 -4.67
N PHE A 47 14.45 13.13 -3.34
CA PHE A 47 13.55 12.33 -2.50
C PHE A 47 12.10 12.83 -2.53
N HIS A 48 11.91 14.09 -2.91
CA HIS A 48 10.61 14.76 -2.91
C HIS A 48 10.50 15.73 -4.10
N PRO A 49 10.57 15.23 -5.35
CA PRO A 49 10.66 16.10 -6.52
C PRO A 49 9.35 16.84 -6.85
N TYR A 50 8.18 16.28 -6.49
CA TYR A 50 6.85 16.86 -6.77
C TYR A 50 6.67 17.25 -8.26
N THR A 51 6.97 16.30 -9.15
CA THR A 51 7.01 16.47 -10.61
C THR A 51 5.96 15.63 -11.33
N SER A 52 4.93 15.18 -10.63
CA SER A 52 3.85 14.39 -11.22
C SER A 52 2.83 15.26 -11.97
N LYS A 53 1.99 14.64 -12.80
CA LYS A 53 0.87 15.34 -13.44
C LYS A 53 -0.09 15.94 -12.41
N PHE A 54 -0.32 15.24 -11.30
CA PHE A 54 -1.12 15.77 -10.18
C PHE A 54 -0.50 17.02 -9.56
N ASP A 55 0.83 17.10 -9.45
CA ASP A 55 1.49 18.31 -8.91
C ASP A 55 1.32 19.51 -9.84
N LEU A 56 1.38 19.28 -11.16
CA LEU A 56 1.04 20.31 -12.14
C LEU A 56 -0.44 20.72 -12.05
N TYR A 57 -1.36 19.75 -11.94
CA TYR A 57 -2.80 19.97 -11.77
C TYR A 57 -3.09 20.82 -10.52
N ALA A 58 -2.62 20.38 -9.36
CA ALA A 58 -2.86 21.01 -8.06
C ALA A 58 -2.23 22.41 -7.99
N GLY A 59 -1.10 22.63 -8.66
CA GLY A 59 -0.46 23.93 -8.78
C GLY A 59 -1.01 24.83 -9.90
N ASN A 60 -2.06 24.40 -10.62
CA ASN A 60 -2.60 25.09 -11.80
C ASN A 60 -1.51 25.44 -12.84
N LYS A 61 -0.57 24.52 -13.07
CA LYS A 61 0.55 24.65 -14.01
C LYS A 61 0.19 24.06 -15.38
N ILE A 62 0.81 24.62 -16.43
CA ILE A 62 0.67 24.14 -17.81
C ILE A 62 1.05 22.65 -17.89
N GLY A 63 0.27 21.87 -18.66
CA GLY A 63 0.46 20.43 -18.79
C GLY A 63 -0.20 19.58 -17.70
N GLY A 64 -0.73 20.21 -16.64
CA GLY A 64 -1.45 19.55 -15.54
C GLY A 64 -2.94 19.34 -15.78
N ALA A 65 -3.49 19.68 -16.94
CA ALA A 65 -4.91 19.46 -17.22
C ALA A 65 -5.25 17.96 -17.18
N PHE A 66 -6.20 17.59 -16.33
CA PHE A 66 -6.70 16.24 -16.27
C PHE A 66 -7.58 15.90 -17.47
N THR A 67 -7.46 14.66 -17.95
CA THR A 67 -8.45 14.08 -18.85
C THR A 67 -9.77 13.85 -18.08
N PRO A 68 -10.90 13.64 -18.77
CA PRO A 68 -12.15 13.36 -18.07
C PRO A 68 -12.08 12.11 -17.18
N ALA A 69 -11.42 11.02 -17.63
CA ALA A 69 -11.15 9.83 -16.80
C ALA A 69 -10.37 10.15 -15.52
N GLU A 70 -9.27 10.89 -15.63
CA GLU A 70 -8.45 11.27 -14.46
C GLU A 70 -9.27 12.13 -13.47
N ALA A 71 -10.09 13.04 -13.98
CA ALA A 71 -10.97 13.88 -13.15
C ALA A 71 -12.08 13.06 -12.47
N ARG A 72 -12.72 12.12 -13.18
CA ARG A 72 -13.67 11.16 -12.58
C ARG A 72 -13.00 10.29 -11.53
N GLY A 73 -11.76 9.86 -11.79
CA GLY A 73 -10.95 9.08 -10.85
C GLY A 73 -10.63 9.83 -9.57
N LEU A 74 -10.21 11.11 -9.65
CA LEU A 74 -9.99 11.96 -8.47
C LEU A 74 -11.29 12.15 -7.66
N LYS A 75 -12.41 12.39 -8.36
CA LYS A 75 -13.72 12.52 -7.71
C LYS A 75 -14.10 11.24 -6.96
N LEU A 76 -13.96 10.10 -7.62
CA LEU A 76 -14.24 8.78 -7.04
C LEU A 76 -13.33 8.48 -5.84
N PHE A 77 -12.03 8.77 -5.96
CA PHE A 77 -11.04 8.61 -4.89
C PHE A 77 -11.46 9.33 -3.61
N SER A 78 -12.13 10.47 -3.75
CA SER A 78 -12.59 11.32 -2.63
C SER A 78 -14.04 11.07 -2.21
N ASP A 79 -14.78 10.19 -2.89
CA ASP A 79 -16.19 9.93 -2.59
C ASP A 79 -16.35 8.97 -1.40
N PRO A 80 -16.83 9.42 -0.23
CA PRO A 80 -16.94 8.58 0.96
C PRO A 80 -18.00 7.48 0.82
N ASN A 81 -18.92 7.61 -0.13
CA ASN A 81 -20.01 6.65 -0.33
C ASN A 81 -19.67 5.54 -1.33
N THR A 82 -18.50 5.63 -1.98
CA THR A 82 -18.06 4.66 -2.99
C THR A 82 -16.66 4.14 -2.69
N ALA A 83 -15.61 4.81 -3.17
CA ALA A 83 -14.25 4.30 -3.05
C ALA A 83 -13.54 4.77 -1.76
N ASN A 84 -13.95 5.92 -1.21
CA ASN A 84 -13.53 6.45 0.09
C ASN A 84 -12.01 6.42 0.36
N CYS A 85 -11.19 6.45 -0.69
CA CYS A 85 -9.75 6.25 -0.59
C CYS A 85 -9.10 7.39 0.20
N ALA A 86 -9.59 8.61 0.02
CA ALA A 86 -9.12 9.82 0.70
C ALA A 86 -9.30 9.81 2.23
N SER A 87 -10.11 8.89 2.78
CA SER A 87 -10.27 8.76 4.24
C SER A 87 -8.98 8.38 4.96
N CYS A 88 -8.10 7.62 4.29
CA CYS A 88 -6.78 7.22 4.79
C CYS A 88 -5.65 7.74 3.89
N HIS A 89 -5.91 7.88 2.59
CA HIS A 89 -4.95 8.39 1.61
C HIS A 89 -5.15 9.88 1.33
N TYR A 90 -5.13 10.68 2.39
CA TYR A 90 -5.43 12.10 2.35
C TYR A 90 -4.49 12.89 1.43
N GLN A 91 -5.08 13.64 0.49
CA GLN A 91 -4.40 14.41 -0.54
C GLN A 91 -4.19 15.90 -0.20
N GLY A 92 -4.56 16.33 1.01
CA GLY A 92 -4.46 17.73 1.43
C GLY A 92 -3.11 18.09 2.04
N ALA A 93 -3.13 19.11 2.90
CA ALA A 93 -1.96 19.58 3.61
C ALA A 93 -1.43 18.50 4.58
N GLY A 94 -0.13 18.25 4.52
CA GLY A 94 0.59 17.31 5.35
C GLY A 94 1.48 18.00 6.40
N LEU A 95 2.39 17.23 6.98
CA LEU A 95 3.33 17.72 7.99
C LEU A 95 4.43 18.59 7.34
N ASN A 96 4.92 19.58 8.08
CA ASN A 96 6.03 20.45 7.67
C ASN A 96 5.84 21.14 6.30
N GLY A 97 4.60 21.49 5.94
CA GLY A 97 4.28 22.17 4.69
C GLY A 97 4.24 21.27 3.45
N SER A 98 4.40 19.96 3.61
CA SER A 98 4.14 19.00 2.53
C SER A 98 2.66 19.02 2.11
N SER A 99 2.36 18.62 0.88
CA SER A 99 0.98 18.54 0.37
C SER A 99 0.81 17.38 -0.60
N GLY A 100 -0.36 16.76 -0.60
CA GLY A 100 -0.66 15.66 -1.50
C GLY A 100 0.26 14.46 -1.28
N LEU A 101 0.53 14.09 -0.03
CA LEU A 101 1.28 12.85 0.26
C LEU A 101 0.44 11.59 0.04
N PHE A 102 -0.89 11.75 -0.05
CA PHE A 102 -1.85 10.66 -0.18
C PHE A 102 -1.75 9.65 0.96
N THR A 103 -1.61 10.20 2.16
CA THR A 103 -1.62 9.49 3.44
C THR A 103 -1.82 10.53 4.55
N ASP A 104 -2.62 10.19 5.55
CA ASP A 104 -2.74 10.91 6.81
C ASP A 104 -1.84 10.32 7.92
N PHE A 105 -1.04 9.31 7.57
CA PHE A 105 -0.18 8.53 8.47
C PHE A 105 -0.93 7.73 9.56
N SER A 106 -2.23 7.48 9.37
CA SER A 106 -3.02 6.59 10.22
C SER A 106 -2.63 5.11 10.04
N TYR A 107 -3.31 4.23 10.78
CA TYR A 107 -3.00 2.80 10.83
C TYR A 107 -4.27 1.95 10.78
N GLU A 108 -4.32 1.01 9.82
CA GLU A 108 -5.54 0.33 9.41
C GLU A 108 -5.30 -1.18 9.27
N ALA A 109 -6.32 -1.97 9.57
CA ALA A 109 -6.34 -3.40 9.32
C ALA A 109 -7.34 -3.70 8.20
N ILE A 110 -6.86 -3.82 6.96
CA ILE A 110 -7.72 -4.07 5.79
C ILE A 110 -7.82 -5.55 5.40
N GLY A 111 -7.06 -6.43 6.08
CA GLY A 111 -7.16 -7.88 5.91
C GLY A 111 -6.53 -8.41 4.61
N VAL A 112 -5.42 -7.85 4.15
CA VAL A 112 -4.70 -8.34 2.96
C VAL A 112 -4.40 -9.85 3.07
N PRO A 113 -4.48 -10.64 1.97
CA PRO A 113 -4.19 -12.06 2.01
C PRO A 113 -2.74 -12.39 2.37
N ARG A 114 -2.56 -13.54 3.02
CA ARG A 114 -1.24 -14.07 3.38
C ARG A 114 -0.39 -14.34 2.14
N ASN A 115 0.86 -13.88 2.17
CA ASN A 115 1.82 -14.16 1.11
C ASN A 115 2.66 -15.41 1.44
N PRO A 116 2.46 -16.56 0.76
CA PRO A 116 3.23 -17.77 1.02
C PRO A 116 4.68 -17.69 0.53
N ALA A 117 5.04 -16.69 -0.29
CA ALA A 117 6.40 -16.51 -0.77
C ALA A 117 7.35 -15.87 0.27
N ILE A 118 6.82 -15.43 1.42
CA ILE A 118 7.64 -14.92 2.53
C ILE A 118 8.11 -16.09 3.39
N ALA A 119 9.43 -16.22 3.59
CA ALA A 119 10.01 -17.33 4.35
C ALA A 119 9.46 -17.47 5.78
N ALA A 120 9.21 -16.34 6.47
CA ALA A 120 8.60 -16.36 7.80
C ALA A 120 7.18 -16.96 7.81
N ASN A 121 6.45 -16.86 6.69
CA ASN A 121 5.09 -17.40 6.58
C ASN A 121 5.03 -18.92 6.35
N LEU A 122 6.18 -19.57 6.18
CA LEU A 122 6.29 -21.03 6.15
C LEU A 122 5.98 -21.64 7.52
N ASP A 123 6.19 -20.88 8.60
CA ASP A 123 5.63 -21.19 9.91
C ASP A 123 4.15 -20.76 9.92
N PRO A 124 3.20 -21.71 10.06
CA PRO A 124 1.77 -21.39 10.08
C PRO A 124 1.36 -20.57 11.31
N ASP A 125 2.15 -20.57 12.38
CA ASP A 125 1.88 -19.82 13.62
C ASP A 125 2.49 -18.42 13.61
N TYR A 126 3.33 -18.10 12.61
CA TYR A 126 3.87 -16.76 12.43
C TYR A 126 2.88 -15.84 11.73
N PHE A 127 2.63 -14.66 12.32
CA PHE A 127 1.87 -13.58 11.71
C PHE A 127 2.60 -12.25 11.92
N ASP A 128 2.79 -11.47 10.86
CA ASP A 128 3.10 -10.06 11.01
C ASP A 128 1.82 -9.32 11.40
N MET A 129 1.72 -8.93 12.67
CA MET A 129 0.54 -8.25 13.20
C MET A 129 0.72 -6.72 13.23
N GLY A 130 1.72 -6.20 12.50
CA GLY A 130 1.98 -4.78 12.35
C GLY A 130 2.37 -4.13 13.67
N LEU A 131 1.58 -3.15 14.12
CA LEU A 131 1.86 -2.44 15.37
C LEU A 131 1.95 -3.37 16.59
N CYS A 132 1.26 -4.50 16.60
CA CYS A 132 1.23 -5.39 17.76
C CYS A 132 2.29 -6.52 17.76
N GLY A 133 3.25 -6.46 16.84
CA GLY A 133 4.39 -7.39 16.80
C GLY A 133 4.34 -8.39 15.65
N PRO A 134 5.23 -9.41 15.66
CA PRO A 134 6.17 -9.74 16.72
C PRO A 134 7.42 -8.85 16.76
N ASN A 135 7.71 -8.08 15.71
CA ASN A 135 8.89 -7.22 15.64
C ASN A 135 8.77 -5.99 16.57
N ARG A 136 7.59 -5.36 16.62
CA ARG A 136 7.25 -4.31 17.58
C ARG A 136 6.91 -4.91 18.95
N LYS A 137 7.32 -4.23 20.03
CA LYS A 137 7.17 -4.69 21.42
C LYS A 137 6.32 -3.76 22.29
N ASP A 138 6.02 -2.57 21.81
CA ASP A 138 5.32 -1.49 22.50
C ASP A 138 3.79 -1.63 22.52
N HIS A 139 3.23 -2.50 21.67
CA HIS A 139 1.79 -2.81 21.64
C HIS A 139 1.50 -4.31 21.64
N LEU A 140 2.35 -5.14 22.27
CA LEU A 140 2.08 -6.57 22.39
C LEU A 140 0.75 -6.85 23.10
N PRO A 141 0.01 -7.91 22.73
CA PRO A 141 -1.07 -8.46 23.55
C PRO A 141 -0.58 -8.76 24.97
N ALA A 142 -1.44 -8.56 25.97
CA ALA A 142 -1.11 -8.84 27.38
C ALA A 142 -0.75 -10.31 27.62
N THR A 143 -1.43 -11.21 26.92
CA THR A 143 -1.11 -12.64 26.80
C THR A 143 -1.36 -13.09 25.36
N ALA A 144 -0.80 -14.22 24.95
CA ALA A 144 -1.02 -14.78 23.62
C ALA A 144 -2.52 -14.95 23.34
N GLY A 145 -3.01 -14.35 22.24
CA GLY A 145 -4.42 -14.40 21.85
C GLY A 145 -5.35 -13.44 22.59
N ALA A 146 -4.88 -12.69 23.60
CA ALA A 146 -5.69 -11.65 24.23
C ALA A 146 -6.00 -10.53 23.24
N ALA A 147 -7.24 -10.03 23.24
CA ALA A 147 -7.68 -8.97 22.35
C ALA A 147 -6.78 -7.72 22.47
N ASN A 148 -6.42 -7.14 21.33
CA ASN A 148 -5.62 -5.93 21.27
C ASN A 148 -5.95 -5.17 19.98
N LYS A 149 -6.40 -3.92 20.11
CA LYS A 149 -6.86 -3.08 18.98
C LYS A 149 -5.76 -2.70 17.99
N PHE A 150 -4.48 -2.84 18.34
CA PHE A 150 -3.36 -2.52 17.47
C PHE A 150 -2.98 -3.68 16.53
N CYS A 151 -3.52 -4.89 16.76
CA CYS A 151 -3.16 -6.05 15.94
C CYS A 151 -3.77 -6.00 14.54
N GLY A 152 -2.92 -6.23 13.55
CA GLY A 152 -3.27 -6.16 12.13
C GLY A 152 -3.21 -4.74 11.56
N LEU A 153 -2.92 -3.73 12.38
CA LEU A 153 -2.82 -2.34 11.92
C LEU A 153 -1.45 -2.07 11.30
N PHE A 154 -1.46 -1.57 10.07
CA PHE A 154 -0.28 -1.09 9.34
C PHE A 154 -0.48 0.35 8.91
N LYS A 155 0.61 1.11 8.86
CA LYS A 155 0.54 2.52 8.47
C LYS A 155 0.02 2.65 7.04
N ALA A 156 -0.97 3.52 6.79
CA ALA A 156 -1.35 3.91 5.45
C ALA A 156 -0.10 4.41 4.67
N PRO A 157 0.24 3.80 3.52
CA PRO A 157 1.36 4.28 2.71
C PRO A 157 0.94 5.52 1.90
N GLY A 158 1.90 6.41 1.62
CA GLY A 158 1.69 7.44 0.60
C GLY A 158 1.52 6.79 -0.77
N LEU A 159 0.72 7.40 -1.64
CA LEU A 159 0.41 6.88 -2.99
C LEU A 159 1.22 7.54 -4.12
N ARG A 160 2.12 8.48 -3.80
CA ARG A 160 3.07 9.00 -4.80
C ARG A 160 3.88 7.85 -5.40
N ASN A 161 3.99 7.85 -6.72
CA ASN A 161 4.65 6.80 -7.51
C ASN A 161 4.06 5.38 -7.38
N VAL A 162 2.81 5.23 -6.88
CA VAL A 162 2.20 3.92 -6.65
C VAL A 162 2.10 3.07 -7.92
N ALA A 163 1.88 3.70 -9.08
CA ALA A 163 1.78 3.03 -10.37
C ALA A 163 3.10 2.39 -10.86
N THR A 164 4.24 2.81 -10.32
CA THR A 164 5.56 2.25 -10.69
C THR A 164 5.90 0.96 -9.93
N ARG A 165 5.11 0.63 -8.90
CA ARG A 165 5.39 -0.52 -8.02
C ARG A 165 5.03 -1.84 -8.67
N LYS A 166 5.74 -2.90 -8.26
CA LYS A 166 5.54 -4.30 -8.70
C LYS A 166 5.11 -5.24 -7.57
N ALA A 167 4.98 -4.69 -6.36
CA ALA A 167 4.53 -5.39 -5.17
C ALA A 167 3.78 -4.39 -4.29
N PHE A 168 2.60 -4.80 -3.84
CA PHE A 168 1.64 -3.96 -3.13
C PHE A 168 1.32 -4.55 -1.75
N PHE A 169 0.93 -3.67 -0.83
CA PHE A 169 0.79 -3.94 0.61
C PHE A 169 2.09 -4.30 1.33
N HIS A 170 2.02 -4.41 2.66
CA HIS A 170 3.18 -4.64 3.53
C HIS A 170 3.90 -5.97 3.23
N ASN A 171 3.14 -6.98 2.79
CA ASN A 171 3.66 -8.32 2.50
C ASN A 171 3.90 -8.56 0.99
N GLY A 172 3.61 -7.59 0.12
CA GLY A 172 3.83 -7.74 -1.33
C GLY A 172 3.00 -8.84 -2.00
N ALA A 173 1.88 -9.28 -1.40
CA ALA A 173 1.05 -10.36 -1.93
C ALA A 173 0.51 -10.05 -3.33
N LEU A 174 0.03 -8.83 -3.55
CA LEU A 174 -0.49 -8.39 -4.83
C LEU A 174 0.61 -7.79 -5.71
N ARG A 175 0.50 -7.98 -7.03
CA ARG A 175 1.58 -7.68 -7.98
C ARG A 175 1.28 -6.54 -8.95
N THR A 176 0.03 -6.11 -9.04
CA THR A 176 -0.37 -4.97 -9.89
C THR A 176 -1.24 -3.98 -9.13
N LEU A 177 -1.23 -2.72 -9.59
CA LEU A 177 -2.09 -1.69 -9.04
C LEU A 177 -3.56 -2.02 -9.27
N GLU A 178 -3.92 -2.55 -10.45
CA GLU A 178 -5.28 -3.01 -10.74
C GLU A 178 -5.73 -4.09 -9.75
N GLN A 179 -4.90 -5.09 -9.49
CA GLN A 179 -5.22 -6.15 -8.53
C GLN A 179 -5.47 -5.57 -7.12
N THR A 180 -4.74 -4.50 -6.75
CA THR A 180 -4.91 -3.80 -5.48
C THR A 180 -6.26 -3.11 -5.39
N ILE A 181 -6.66 -2.37 -6.42
CA ILE A 181 -7.98 -1.71 -6.48
C ILE A 181 -9.11 -2.74 -6.49
N ARG A 182 -8.93 -3.84 -7.23
CA ARG A 182 -9.90 -4.93 -7.26
C ARG A 182 -10.02 -5.64 -5.92
N PHE A 183 -8.95 -5.78 -5.15
CA PHE A 183 -9.01 -6.28 -3.78
C PHE A 183 -9.90 -5.39 -2.92
N TYR A 184 -9.67 -4.08 -2.89
CA TYR A 184 -10.54 -3.15 -2.16
C TYR A 184 -12.01 -3.27 -2.59
N ASN A 185 -12.26 -3.44 -3.89
CA ASN A 185 -13.61 -3.52 -4.42
C ASN A 185 -14.32 -4.87 -4.15
N THR A 186 -13.57 -5.96 -3.96
CA THR A 186 -14.15 -7.31 -4.00
C THR A 186 -13.74 -8.23 -2.87
N ARG A 187 -12.95 -7.75 -1.90
CA ARG A 187 -12.57 -8.50 -0.68
C ARG A 187 -13.76 -9.17 -0.01
N ASP A 188 -14.87 -8.45 0.07
CA ASP A 188 -16.06 -8.90 0.81
C ASP A 188 -17.11 -9.57 -0.08
N THR A 189 -17.25 -9.15 -1.34
CA THR A 189 -18.23 -9.72 -2.29
C THR A 189 -17.76 -11.00 -2.96
N MET A 190 -16.46 -11.13 -3.22
CA MET A 190 -15.86 -12.29 -3.87
C MET A 190 -14.59 -12.71 -3.11
N PRO A 191 -14.70 -13.04 -1.80
CA PRO A 191 -13.54 -13.35 -0.96
C PRO A 191 -12.73 -14.54 -1.47
N GLU A 192 -13.34 -15.47 -2.21
CA GLU A 192 -12.69 -16.64 -2.83
C GLU A 192 -11.64 -16.28 -3.88
N LEU A 193 -11.66 -15.04 -4.41
CA LEU A 193 -10.60 -14.54 -5.29
C LEU A 193 -9.31 -14.20 -4.54
N TRP A 194 -9.41 -14.00 -3.22
CA TRP A 194 -8.36 -13.40 -2.40
C TRP A 194 -7.85 -14.35 -1.32
N TYR A 195 -8.72 -15.17 -0.74
CA TYR A 195 -8.41 -16.06 0.38
C TYR A 195 -8.67 -17.52 0.03
N PRO A 196 -7.86 -18.46 0.55
CA PRO A 196 -8.00 -19.87 0.21
C PRO A 196 -9.33 -20.44 0.69
N THR A 197 -9.92 -21.31 -0.14
CA THR A 197 -11.05 -22.15 0.25
C THR A 197 -10.54 -23.43 0.88
N VAL A 198 -11.02 -23.74 2.08
CA VAL A 198 -10.74 -25.00 2.79
C VAL A 198 -11.96 -25.90 2.70
N GLY A 199 -11.73 -27.15 2.31
CA GLY A 199 -12.81 -28.06 1.93
C GLY A 199 -13.44 -27.70 0.58
N GLY A 200 -14.39 -28.52 0.13
CA GLY A 200 -15.01 -28.38 -1.19
C GLY A 200 -14.22 -29.08 -2.29
N VAL A 201 -14.72 -28.97 -3.53
CA VAL A 201 -14.16 -29.61 -4.73
C VAL A 201 -13.77 -28.52 -5.72
N ALA A 202 -12.49 -28.49 -6.11
CA ALA A 202 -12.02 -27.60 -7.16
C ALA A 202 -12.70 -27.94 -8.49
N LYS A 203 -13.26 -26.92 -9.15
CA LYS A 203 -13.83 -27.08 -10.49
C LYS A 203 -12.71 -27.14 -11.51
N ALA A 204 -12.76 -28.14 -12.39
CA ALA A 204 -11.81 -28.28 -13.48
C ALA A 204 -11.86 -27.07 -14.44
N ILE A 205 -13.05 -26.51 -14.64
CA ILE A 205 -13.29 -25.30 -15.44
C ILE A 205 -14.15 -24.36 -14.59
N PRO A 206 -13.68 -23.13 -14.29
CA PRO A 206 -14.51 -22.12 -13.62
C PRO A 206 -15.75 -21.76 -14.44
N ASP A 207 -16.78 -21.23 -13.78
CA ASP A 207 -17.97 -20.71 -14.47
C ASP A 207 -17.60 -19.59 -15.45
N ALA A 208 -18.40 -19.47 -16.51
CA ALA A 208 -18.27 -18.35 -17.43
C ALA A 208 -18.43 -17.02 -16.65
N GLY A 209 -17.41 -16.15 -16.75
CA GLY A 209 -17.37 -14.88 -16.03
C GLY A 209 -16.72 -14.94 -14.65
N PHE A 210 -16.22 -16.09 -14.20
CA PHE A 210 -15.41 -16.15 -12.98
C PHE A 210 -14.14 -15.29 -13.15
N PRO A 211 -13.90 -14.29 -12.28
CA PRO A 211 -12.79 -13.36 -12.47
C PRO A 211 -11.41 -14.03 -12.38
N THR A 212 -10.48 -13.55 -13.21
CA THR A 212 -9.09 -14.06 -13.27
C THR A 212 -8.06 -13.09 -12.67
N TYR A 213 -8.50 -11.93 -12.18
CA TYR A 213 -7.61 -10.92 -11.59
C TYR A 213 -7.24 -11.19 -10.12
N GLY A 214 -7.91 -12.13 -9.46
CA GLY A 214 -7.66 -12.52 -8.07
C GLY A 214 -6.30 -13.20 -7.88
N LEU A 215 -5.94 -13.47 -6.62
CA LEU A 215 -4.83 -14.36 -6.29
C LEU A 215 -5.19 -15.83 -6.56
N ILE A 216 -6.48 -16.15 -6.48
CA ILE A 216 -7.01 -17.49 -6.70
C ILE A 216 -7.91 -17.43 -7.93
N THR A 217 -7.53 -18.21 -8.94
CA THR A 217 -8.26 -18.33 -10.22
C THR A 217 -9.03 -19.64 -10.35
N THR A 218 -8.90 -20.53 -9.35
CA THR A 218 -9.65 -21.79 -9.27
C THR A 218 -10.94 -21.57 -8.48
N GLN A 219 -12.08 -21.85 -9.10
CA GLN A 219 -13.38 -21.84 -8.43
C GLN A 219 -13.62 -23.18 -7.72
N TYR A 220 -14.26 -23.14 -6.55
CA TYR A 220 -14.61 -24.33 -5.75
C TYR A 220 -16.13 -24.48 -5.65
N THR A 221 -16.60 -25.73 -5.61
CA THR A 221 -17.98 -26.08 -5.21
C THR A 221 -17.98 -26.58 -3.77
N GLY A 222 -18.77 -25.91 -2.91
CA GLY A 222 -18.72 -26.13 -1.46
C GLY A 222 -17.44 -25.57 -0.82
N GLY A 223 -17.13 -26.01 0.40
CA GLY A 223 -15.98 -25.53 1.16
C GLY A 223 -16.25 -24.22 1.90
N THR A 224 -15.20 -23.69 2.54
CA THR A 224 -15.27 -22.46 3.34
C THR A 224 -14.07 -21.57 3.06
N VAL A 225 -14.33 -20.36 2.58
CA VAL A 225 -13.31 -19.34 2.34
C VAL A 225 -12.74 -18.85 3.67
N GLN A 226 -11.42 -18.94 3.83
CA GLN A 226 -10.71 -18.53 5.04
C GLN A 226 -10.40 -17.03 5.00
N LYS A 227 -11.42 -16.18 5.17
CA LYS A 227 -11.23 -14.72 5.20
C LYS A 227 -10.21 -14.30 6.25
N TYR A 228 -9.39 -13.31 5.89
CA TYR A 228 -8.36 -12.73 6.74
C TYR A 228 -7.35 -13.78 7.21
N ASN A 229 -6.88 -14.61 6.27
CA ASN A 229 -5.94 -15.70 6.53
C ASN A 229 -4.53 -15.25 6.98
N ASP A 230 -4.26 -13.94 7.01
CA ASP A 230 -3.01 -13.35 7.52
C ASP A 230 -3.20 -12.62 8.86
N LEU A 231 -4.30 -12.88 9.57
CA LEU A 231 -4.56 -12.33 10.90
C LEU A 231 -5.22 -13.40 11.80
N PRO A 232 -4.67 -13.68 13.00
CA PRO A 232 -5.26 -14.63 13.94
C PRO A 232 -6.71 -14.25 14.30
N ALA A 233 -7.55 -15.26 14.50
CA ALA A 233 -8.98 -15.09 14.73
C ALA A 233 -9.36 -14.07 15.84
N PRO A 234 -8.67 -14.02 17.00
CA PRO A 234 -8.97 -13.04 18.05
C PRO A 234 -8.84 -11.57 17.62
N TYR A 235 -8.06 -11.29 16.57
CA TYR A 235 -7.77 -9.93 16.11
C TYR A 235 -8.60 -9.52 14.89
N ARG A 236 -9.39 -10.42 14.30
CA ARG A 236 -10.21 -10.12 13.11
C ARG A 236 -11.32 -9.11 13.38
N ALA A 237 -11.66 -8.87 14.64
CA ALA A 237 -12.56 -7.78 15.02
C ALA A 237 -11.97 -6.37 14.77
N ASN A 238 -10.65 -6.27 14.55
CA ASN A 238 -10.00 -5.00 14.21
C ASN A 238 -10.10 -4.65 12.72
N ILE A 239 -10.59 -5.57 11.87
CA ILE A 239 -10.66 -5.33 10.43
C ILE A 239 -11.60 -4.18 10.13
N ASP A 240 -11.12 -3.22 9.32
CA ASP A 240 -11.88 -2.06 8.90
C ASP A 240 -13.09 -2.47 8.04
N THR A 241 -14.22 -1.84 8.34
CA THR A 241 -15.53 -2.02 7.71
C THR A 241 -16.08 -0.75 7.05
N GLN A 242 -15.22 0.23 6.75
CA GLN A 242 -15.57 1.42 5.98
C GLN A 242 -15.60 1.10 4.48
N MET A 243 -16.32 1.90 3.69
CA MET A 243 -16.28 1.81 2.23
C MET A 243 -14.83 1.85 1.73
N PRO A 244 -14.45 1.06 0.70
CA PRO A 244 -15.26 0.07 -0.05
C PRO A 244 -15.31 -1.32 0.61
N LEU A 245 -14.66 -1.47 1.77
CA LEU A 245 -14.46 -2.68 2.55
C LEU A 245 -15.58 -2.89 3.60
N ASP A 246 -16.81 -2.55 3.22
CA ASP A 246 -17.96 -2.35 4.12
C ASP A 246 -18.59 -3.63 4.70
N GLY A 247 -17.94 -4.79 4.53
CA GLY A 247 -18.45 -6.06 5.06
C GLY A 247 -19.69 -6.58 4.33
N ARG A 248 -20.01 -6.08 3.13
CA ARG A 248 -21.05 -6.63 2.27
C ARG A 248 -20.93 -8.14 2.10
N LYS A 249 -22.08 -8.81 1.98
CA LYS A 249 -22.12 -10.27 1.90
C LYS A 249 -21.47 -10.78 0.60
N PRO A 250 -20.85 -11.97 0.62
CA PRO A 250 -20.43 -12.65 -0.61
C PRO A 250 -21.58 -12.75 -1.62
N GLY A 251 -21.29 -12.51 -2.89
CA GLY A 251 -22.25 -12.46 -4.01
C GLY A 251 -22.98 -11.12 -4.18
N ALA A 252 -22.82 -10.15 -3.27
CA ALA A 252 -23.38 -8.81 -3.46
C ALA A 252 -22.64 -8.04 -4.57
N THR A 253 -23.31 -7.04 -5.16
CA THR A 253 -22.69 -6.14 -6.13
C THR A 253 -21.49 -5.40 -5.50
N PRO A 254 -20.31 -5.36 -6.13
CA PRO A 254 -19.17 -4.55 -5.68
C PRO A 254 -19.47 -3.04 -5.63
N PRO A 255 -18.78 -2.25 -4.79
CA PRO A 255 -19.06 -0.82 -4.63
C PRO A 255 -18.75 0.00 -5.89
N MET A 256 -17.70 -0.36 -6.60
CA MET A 256 -17.28 0.28 -7.84
C MET A 256 -17.58 -0.62 -9.05
N SER A 257 -18.00 0.01 -10.14
CA SER A 257 -18.07 -0.57 -11.48
C SER A 257 -16.69 -0.71 -12.13
N GLU A 258 -16.60 -1.47 -13.23
CA GLU A 258 -15.37 -1.61 -14.02
C GLU A 258 -14.88 -0.27 -14.59
N ALA A 259 -15.78 0.59 -15.05
CA ALA A 259 -15.42 1.92 -15.54
C ALA A 259 -14.81 2.79 -14.43
N GLN A 260 -15.38 2.73 -13.22
CA GLN A 260 -14.88 3.43 -12.04
C GLN A 260 -13.48 2.93 -11.62
N ILE A 261 -13.23 1.61 -11.68
CA ILE A 261 -11.88 1.06 -11.45
C ILE A 261 -10.90 1.62 -12.49
N GLY A 262 -11.29 1.68 -13.77
CA GLY A 262 -10.49 2.28 -14.84
C GLY A 262 -10.16 3.75 -14.58
N ASP A 263 -11.16 4.56 -14.25
CA ASP A 263 -10.99 5.99 -13.91
C ASP A 263 -10.04 6.16 -12.71
N LEU A 264 -10.17 5.33 -11.67
CA LEU A 264 -9.30 5.37 -10.49
C LEU A 264 -7.84 5.04 -10.84
N LEU A 265 -7.62 4.04 -11.71
CA LEU A 265 -6.28 3.71 -12.21
C LEU A 265 -5.68 4.85 -13.03
N CYS A 266 -6.48 5.52 -13.86
CA CYS A 266 -6.04 6.70 -14.59
C CYS A 266 -5.61 7.82 -13.65
N PHE A 267 -6.40 8.09 -12.61
CA PHE A 267 -6.04 9.08 -11.58
C PHE A 267 -4.75 8.71 -10.84
N LEU A 268 -4.61 7.47 -10.37
CA LEU A 268 -3.42 7.04 -9.62
C LEU A 268 -2.13 7.09 -10.45
N ASN A 269 -2.22 6.91 -11.77
CA ASN A 269 -1.08 7.10 -12.67
C ASN A 269 -0.59 8.57 -12.69
N THR A 270 -1.48 9.55 -12.47
CA THR A 270 -1.11 10.98 -12.41
C THR A 270 -0.19 11.32 -11.24
N LEU A 271 -0.06 10.42 -10.25
CA LEU A 271 0.79 10.57 -9.06
C LEU A 271 2.25 10.15 -9.27
N THR A 272 2.63 9.83 -10.51
CA THR A 272 3.99 9.39 -10.88
C THR A 272 4.87 10.58 -11.23
N ASP A 273 5.99 10.72 -10.53
CA ASP A 273 7.01 11.74 -10.76
C ASP A 273 7.72 11.56 -12.12
N GLY A 274 8.37 12.63 -12.59
CA GLY A 274 9.03 12.67 -13.89
C GLY A 274 8.08 12.84 -15.07
N TYR A 275 6.83 13.28 -14.81
CA TYR A 275 5.82 13.47 -15.84
C TYR A 275 6.28 14.47 -16.90
N GLN A 276 6.28 14.03 -18.16
CA GLN A 276 6.47 14.88 -19.32
C GLN A 276 5.09 15.23 -19.88
N ALA A 277 4.85 16.50 -20.20
CA ALA A 277 3.54 17.01 -20.58
C ALA A 277 3.12 16.58 -22.01
N THR A 278 2.89 15.27 -22.18
CA THR A 278 2.27 14.67 -23.35
C THR A 278 1.03 13.92 -22.89
N ALA A 279 -0.13 14.54 -23.05
CA ALA A 279 -1.39 13.89 -22.70
C ALA A 279 -1.59 12.60 -23.53
N PRO A 280 -2.17 11.53 -22.95
CA PRO A 280 -2.56 10.36 -23.72
C PRO A 280 -3.56 10.79 -24.80
N THR A 281 -3.25 10.55 -26.06
CA THR A 281 -4.14 10.85 -27.20
C THR A 281 -5.08 9.69 -27.53
N SER A 282 -4.93 8.54 -26.87
CA SER A 282 -5.76 7.34 -27.04
C SER A 282 -5.71 6.45 -25.80
N GLY A 283 -6.64 5.50 -25.70
CA GLY A 283 -6.72 4.53 -24.60
C GLY A 283 -7.70 4.91 -23.48
N ALA A 284 -7.81 4.04 -22.48
CA ALA A 284 -8.82 4.16 -21.41
C ALA A 284 -8.73 5.47 -20.61
N CYS A 285 -7.55 6.08 -20.52
CA CYS A 285 -7.35 7.32 -19.79
C CYS A 285 -7.53 8.60 -20.63
N ALA A 286 -7.83 8.49 -21.93
CA ALA A 286 -8.02 9.65 -22.80
C ALA A 286 -9.45 10.23 -22.77
N ASN A 287 -10.45 9.43 -22.38
CA ASN A 287 -11.89 9.75 -22.50
C ASN A 287 -12.61 10.00 -21.17
#